data_AF-E0DHH1-F1
#
_entry.id   AF-E0DHH1-F1
#
_cell.length_a   1.000
_cell.length_b   1.000
_cell.length_c   1.000
_cell.angle_alpha   90.00
_cell.angle_beta   90.00
_cell.angle_gamma   90.00
#
_symmetry.space_group_name_H-M   'P 1'
#
loop_
_entity.id
_entity.type
_entity.pdbx_description
1 polymer ?
#
loop_
_entity_poly.entity_id
_entity_poly.type
_entity_poly.pdbx_seq_one_letter_code
_entity_poly.pdbx_strand_id
1 'polypeptide(L)'
;MIISAWNQAGLRPHPGSLCLVKTDYGYIPAGVVLTDSYLGMCHLVHFYRTIITNPKDTSYFPLVESNDLLIPPMDIPRQAFDASGFLVVNNLEDAPVARVLDHYYFYANGDKWNVDERAFVPMDKPDATGTQSPIPLKQRLIYEKLPGEDRSIGVHEIPAGAWVSPSRTANLAMLEEALGESLRYYGLLRGAASPQLGISSSPYERAAQAKAIDTASRVHLVSTGGVTALYFEAPGPESVAQIIRNAGFVGNGYFWHSLIKFYADQRGFSDKVIFDPEAGMFSVIGTYEILDHLREVIESWFNNPQKLADIINNAQDSDVDFDD
;
A
#
# COMPACT_ATOMS: atom_id res chain seq x y z
N MET A 1 9.01 -5.66 1.94
CA MET A 1 9.11 -4.96 3.22
C MET A 1 7.72 -4.46 3.48
N ILE A 2 7.26 -4.55 4.72
CA ILE A 2 5.88 -4.26 5.08
C ILE A 2 5.86 -2.92 5.82
N ILE A 3 5.11 -1.93 5.32
CA ILE A 3 5.00 -0.60 5.93
C ILE A 3 3.75 -0.55 6.79
N SER A 4 3.91 -0.45 8.11
CA SER A 4 2.77 -0.51 9.02
C SER A 4 2.17 0.85 9.35
N ALA A 5 0.83 0.96 9.29
CA ALA A 5 0.09 2.04 9.93
C ALA A 5 0.49 2.18 11.41
N TRP A 6 0.79 3.41 11.83
CA TRP A 6 1.35 3.66 13.16
C TRP A 6 1.19 5.10 13.62
N ASN A 7 0.05 5.76 13.36
CA ASN A 7 -0.13 7.14 13.79
C ASN A 7 -1.21 7.30 14.87
N GLN A 8 -0.84 7.33 16.16
CA GLN A 8 -1.83 7.44 17.25
C GLN A 8 -2.50 8.81 17.34
N ALA A 9 -1.90 9.85 16.74
CA ALA A 9 -2.46 11.18 16.68
C ALA A 9 -2.08 11.76 15.31
N GLY A 10 -3.03 11.86 14.37
CA GLY A 10 -2.86 12.40 13.02
C GLY A 10 -2.33 13.83 12.97
N LEU A 11 -1.09 14.03 13.40
CA LEU A 11 -0.42 15.31 13.46
C LEU A 11 -0.20 15.78 12.04
N ARG A 12 -0.68 16.99 11.76
CA ARG A 12 -0.48 17.61 10.45
C ARG A 12 0.98 18.01 10.32
N PRO A 13 1.71 17.50 9.32
CA PRO A 13 3.06 17.96 9.06
C PRO A 13 3.03 19.41 8.56
N HIS A 14 4.13 20.12 8.77
CA HIS A 14 4.44 21.38 8.11
C HIS A 14 5.69 21.20 7.24
N PRO A 15 6.00 22.13 6.32
CA PRO A 15 7.26 22.08 5.60
C PRO A 15 8.44 22.02 6.56
N GLY A 16 9.36 21.10 6.30
CA GLY A 16 10.52 20.83 7.13
C GLY A 16 10.32 19.80 8.24
N SER A 17 9.10 19.34 8.51
CA SER A 17 8.84 18.31 9.53
C SER A 17 9.58 17.02 9.21
N LEU A 18 10.25 16.44 10.21
CA LEU A 18 10.73 15.07 10.12
C LEU A 18 9.61 14.10 10.47
N CYS A 19 9.62 12.95 9.81
CA CYS A 19 8.67 11.88 10.01
C CYS A 19 9.35 10.52 9.99
N LEU A 20 8.63 9.50 10.43
CA LEU A 20 9.06 8.11 10.40
C LEU A 20 8.03 7.27 9.65
N VAL A 21 8.53 6.36 8.83
CA VAL A 21 7.77 5.22 8.30
C VAL A 21 8.09 4.01 9.15
N LYS A 22 7.08 3.40 9.78
CA LYS A 22 7.29 2.14 10.49
C LYS A 22 7.28 0.96 9.52
N THR A 23 8.23 0.06 9.69
CA THR A 23 8.37 -1.17 8.91
C THR A 23 8.54 -2.38 9.82
N ASP A 24 8.49 -3.57 9.24
CA ASP A 24 8.85 -4.84 9.85
C ASP A 24 10.32 -4.93 10.34
N TYR A 25 11.20 -4.03 9.88
CA TYR A 25 12.63 -4.03 10.24
C TYR A 25 13.06 -2.84 11.10
N GLY A 26 12.14 -1.92 11.43
CA GLY A 26 12.45 -0.67 12.13
C GLY A 26 11.74 0.53 11.48
N TYR A 27 12.32 1.70 11.64
CA TYR A 27 11.77 2.96 11.16
C TYR A 27 12.67 3.54 10.08
N ILE A 28 12.08 3.95 8.96
CA ILE A 28 12.79 4.70 7.92
C ILE A 28 12.54 6.19 8.18
N PRO A 29 13.58 6.98 8.44
CA PRO A 29 13.42 8.42 8.58
C PRO A 29 13.03 9.07 7.26
N ALA A 30 12.13 10.04 7.34
CA ALA A 30 11.65 10.81 6.21
C ALA A 30 11.49 12.29 6.60
N GLY A 31 11.33 13.14 5.60
CA GLY A 31 11.19 14.59 5.75
C GLY A 31 10.14 15.13 4.80
N VAL A 32 9.18 15.88 5.33
CA VAL A 32 8.17 16.58 4.53
C VAL A 32 8.79 17.90 4.05
N VAL A 33 9.02 18.05 2.76
CA VAL A 33 9.65 19.25 2.20
C VAL A 33 8.65 20.25 1.65
N LEU A 34 7.48 19.79 1.18
CA LEU A 34 6.35 20.61 0.77
C LEU A 34 5.04 20.00 1.25
N THR A 35 4.11 20.83 1.70
CA THR A 35 2.78 20.38 2.15
C THR A 35 1.71 20.46 1.07
N ASP A 36 1.96 21.20 -0.01
CA ASP A 36 1.00 21.45 -1.08
C ASP A 36 1.61 21.06 -2.43
N SER A 37 1.85 19.77 -2.62
CA SER A 37 2.31 19.21 -3.89
C SER A 37 1.17 18.50 -4.61
N TYR A 38 1.30 18.34 -5.93
CA TYR A 38 0.37 17.62 -6.79
C TYR A 38 -1.06 18.18 -6.64
N LEU A 39 -1.23 19.43 -7.08
CA LEU A 39 -2.48 20.20 -6.97
C LEU A 39 -2.97 20.33 -5.52
N GLY A 40 -2.03 20.37 -4.58
CA GLY A 40 -2.31 20.41 -3.14
C GLY A 40 -2.87 19.11 -2.55
N MET A 41 -2.91 18.00 -3.28
CA MET A 41 -3.45 16.73 -2.78
C MET A 41 -2.41 15.88 -2.02
N CYS A 42 -1.13 16.25 -2.11
CA CYS A 42 -0.03 15.47 -1.58
C CYS A 42 0.96 16.32 -0.77
N HIS A 43 1.73 15.63 0.06
CA HIS A 43 2.96 16.14 0.64
C HIS A 43 4.14 15.58 -0.16
N LEU A 44 5.11 16.44 -0.50
CA LEU A 44 6.36 15.96 -1.09
C LEU A 44 7.27 15.50 0.03
N VAL A 45 7.69 14.23 -0.02
CA VAL A 45 8.43 13.56 1.06
C VAL A 45 9.75 13.03 0.55
N HIS A 46 10.81 13.28 1.31
CA HIS A 46 12.14 12.72 1.13
C HIS A 46 12.34 11.55 2.12
N PHE A 47 12.82 10.40 1.66
CA PHE A 47 13.15 9.26 2.52
C PHE A 47 14.66 9.15 2.66
N TYR A 48 15.19 9.09 3.88
CA TYR A 48 16.64 9.15 4.13
C TYR A 48 17.27 7.76 4.18
N ARG A 49 18.53 7.67 3.74
CA ARG A 49 19.24 6.41 3.49
C ARG A 49 19.70 5.67 4.76
N THR A 50 18.76 5.32 5.62
CA THR A 50 19.01 4.51 6.82
C THR A 50 17.74 3.85 7.34
N ILE A 51 17.90 2.92 8.27
CA ILE A 51 16.83 2.36 9.09
C ILE A 51 17.26 2.39 10.55
N ILE A 52 16.40 2.91 11.42
CA ILE A 52 16.65 3.04 12.86
C ILE A 52 15.68 2.12 13.63
N THR A 53 16.09 1.58 14.76
CA THR A 53 15.21 0.72 15.59
C THR A 53 14.55 1.49 16.72
N ASN A 54 15.11 2.63 17.11
CA ASN A 54 14.57 3.53 18.12
C ASN A 54 14.06 4.81 17.42
N PRO A 55 12.78 5.19 17.56
CA PRO A 55 12.24 6.39 16.91
C PRO A 55 12.86 7.71 17.43
N LYS A 56 13.59 7.67 18.55
CA LYS A 56 14.36 8.82 19.09
C LYS A 56 15.82 8.84 18.66
N ASP A 57 16.25 7.92 17.80
CA ASP A 57 17.61 7.88 17.28
C ASP A 57 17.84 9.05 16.32
N THR A 58 18.79 9.93 16.63
CA THR A 58 19.12 11.13 15.86
C THR A 58 20.30 10.95 14.91
N SER A 59 20.87 9.74 14.82
CA SER A 59 22.05 9.44 13.98
C SER A 59 21.85 9.72 12.49
N TYR A 60 20.59 9.82 12.04
CA TYR A 60 20.23 10.12 10.66
C TYR A 60 20.22 11.62 10.32
N PHE A 61 20.35 12.51 11.32
CA PHE A 61 20.31 13.97 11.11
C PHE A 61 21.27 14.47 10.02
N PRO A 62 22.54 13.99 9.94
CA PRO A 62 23.43 14.39 8.85
C PRO A 62 22.90 14.04 7.45
N LEU A 63 22.12 12.96 7.30
CA LEU A 63 21.51 12.56 6.03
C LEU A 63 20.42 13.54 5.61
N VAL A 64 19.73 14.15 6.57
CA VAL A 64 18.74 15.22 6.34
C VAL A 64 19.43 16.45 5.77
N GLU A 65 20.54 16.86 6.37
CA GLU A 65 21.28 18.06 6.00
C GLU A 65 21.90 17.96 4.60
N SER A 66 22.35 16.75 4.22
CA SER A 66 22.94 16.48 2.91
C SER A 66 21.94 16.00 1.86
N ASN A 67 20.66 15.85 2.20
CA ASN A 67 19.65 15.19 1.36
C ASN A 67 20.13 13.84 0.81
N ASP A 68 20.72 13.01 1.67
CA ASP A 68 21.16 11.66 1.30
C ASP A 68 19.98 10.68 1.36
N LEU A 69 19.34 10.53 0.20
CA LEU A 69 18.07 9.83 0.09
C LEU A 69 18.23 8.33 -0.16
N LEU A 70 17.26 7.58 0.34
CA LEU A 70 17.10 6.14 0.12
C LEU A 70 16.49 5.86 -1.26
N ILE A 71 15.47 6.63 -1.60
CA ILE A 71 14.72 6.58 -2.87
C ILE A 71 14.46 8.02 -3.34
N PRO A 72 14.09 8.22 -4.62
CA PRO A 72 13.68 9.53 -5.11
C PRO A 72 12.58 10.19 -4.25
N PRO A 73 12.49 11.53 -4.23
CA PRO A 73 11.37 12.25 -3.62
C PRO A 73 10.02 11.73 -4.14
N MET A 74 9.01 11.65 -3.27
CA MET A 74 7.69 11.13 -3.66
C MET A 74 6.56 12.03 -3.20
N ASP A 75 5.58 12.22 -4.09
CA ASP A 75 4.30 12.83 -3.77
C ASP A 75 3.44 11.83 -3.00
N ILE A 76 3.38 11.98 -1.69
CA ILE A 76 2.63 11.12 -0.78
C ILE A 76 1.24 11.73 -0.52
N PRO A 77 0.15 10.97 -0.70
CA PRO A 77 -1.19 11.44 -0.37
C PRO A 77 -1.29 11.89 1.10
N ARG A 78 -2.02 12.99 1.35
CA ARG A 78 -2.20 13.54 2.71
C ARG A 78 -2.70 12.50 3.72
N GLN A 79 -3.54 11.56 3.25
CA GLN A 79 -4.10 10.48 4.06
C GLN A 79 -3.05 9.58 4.71
N ALA A 80 -1.83 9.53 4.17
CA ALA A 80 -0.72 8.79 4.77
C ALA A 80 -0.29 9.34 6.15
N PHE A 81 -0.70 10.56 6.50
CA PHE A 81 -0.42 11.22 7.78
C PHE A 81 -1.64 11.26 8.72
N ASP A 82 -2.78 10.72 8.30
CA ASP A 82 -3.96 10.61 9.16
C ASP A 82 -3.74 9.55 10.24
N ALA A 83 -4.69 9.37 11.16
CA ALA A 83 -4.57 8.41 12.28
C ALA A 83 -4.39 6.95 11.83
N SER A 84 -4.93 6.58 10.67
CA SER A 84 -4.71 5.26 10.04
C SER A 84 -3.50 5.23 9.08
N GLY A 85 -2.78 6.33 8.98
CA GLY A 85 -1.63 6.50 8.09
C GLY A 85 -0.37 5.79 8.57
N PHE A 86 0.60 5.68 7.66
CA PHE A 86 1.88 5.03 7.89
C PHE A 86 3.06 6.00 8.11
N LEU A 87 2.83 7.30 7.91
CA LEU A 87 3.80 8.35 8.19
C LEU A 87 3.42 9.09 9.47
N VAL A 88 4.40 9.18 10.38
CA VAL A 88 4.22 9.78 11.69
C VAL A 88 5.17 10.95 11.83
N VAL A 89 4.67 12.13 12.15
CA VAL A 89 5.51 13.29 12.45
C VAL A 89 6.33 13.00 13.71
N ASN A 90 7.65 13.16 13.61
CA ASN A 90 8.58 12.88 14.69
C ASN A 90 9.19 14.18 15.21
N ASN A 91 8.60 14.70 16.29
CA ASN A 91 9.03 15.93 16.94
C ASN A 91 10.20 15.64 17.88
N LEU A 92 11.42 15.71 17.34
CA LEU A 92 12.65 15.63 18.13
C LEU A 92 13.21 17.02 18.38
N GLU A 93 13.77 17.24 19.57
CA GLU A 93 14.54 18.45 19.88
C GLU A 93 15.76 18.54 18.95
N ASP A 94 16.12 19.76 18.54
CA ASP A 94 17.25 20.06 17.65
C ASP A 94 17.22 19.34 16.28
N ALA A 95 16.04 18.89 15.86
CA ALA A 95 15.87 18.24 14.56
C ALA A 95 16.26 19.18 13.41
N PRO A 96 17.10 18.74 12.45
CA PRO A 96 17.35 19.49 11.23
C PRO A 96 16.08 19.58 10.39
N VAL A 97 16.01 20.63 9.58
CA VAL A 97 14.87 20.88 8.70
C VAL A 97 15.08 20.15 7.38
N ALA A 98 14.11 19.34 6.95
CA ALA A 98 14.11 18.73 5.62
C ALA A 98 14.10 19.82 4.53
N ARG A 99 15.03 19.74 3.57
CA ARG A 99 15.23 20.79 2.55
C ARG A 99 14.76 20.34 1.19
N VAL A 100 14.06 21.22 0.48
CA VAL A 100 13.72 21.03 -0.93
C VAL A 100 14.98 20.87 -1.79
N LEU A 101 14.89 20.06 -2.84
CA LEU A 101 15.85 20.09 -3.95
C LEU A 101 15.52 21.26 -4.87
N ASP A 102 16.51 21.73 -5.63
CA ASP A 102 16.31 22.82 -6.60
C ASP A 102 15.39 22.40 -7.76
N HIS A 103 15.48 21.12 -8.16
CA HIS A 103 14.74 20.55 -9.28
C HIS A 103 14.30 19.11 -8.96
N TYR A 104 13.10 18.74 -9.41
CA TYR A 104 12.58 17.37 -9.34
C TYR A 104 12.35 16.85 -10.76
N TYR A 105 12.82 15.63 -11.03
CA TYR A 105 12.72 15.02 -12.35
C TYR A 105 11.85 13.77 -12.29
N PHE A 106 11.13 13.50 -13.37
CA PHE A 106 10.41 12.24 -13.56
C PHE A 106 10.34 11.89 -15.05
N TYR A 107 10.25 10.59 -15.35
CA TYR A 107 9.93 10.15 -16.70
C TYR A 107 8.42 10.14 -16.91
N ALA A 108 7.95 10.45 -18.12
CA ALA A 108 6.56 10.22 -18.49
C ALA A 108 6.18 8.74 -18.28
N ASN A 109 5.10 8.47 -17.54
CA ASN A 109 4.67 7.12 -17.17
C ASN A 109 5.73 6.31 -16.41
N GLY A 110 6.69 6.98 -15.78
CA GLY A 110 7.72 6.36 -14.95
C GLY A 110 7.16 5.98 -13.60
N ASP A 111 6.52 4.83 -13.49
CA ASP A 111 5.85 4.39 -12.26
C ASP A 111 6.39 3.07 -11.70
N LYS A 112 7.31 2.41 -12.42
CA LYS A 112 7.90 1.14 -11.98
C LYS A 112 9.27 1.36 -11.37
N TRP A 113 9.46 0.91 -10.15
CA TRP A 113 10.76 0.98 -9.48
C TRP A 113 11.80 0.12 -10.22
N ASN A 114 12.98 0.70 -10.47
CA ASN A 114 14.15 0.00 -10.99
C ASN A 114 15.33 0.27 -10.05
N VAL A 115 15.79 -0.77 -9.36
CA VAL A 115 16.86 -0.67 -8.35
C VAL A 115 18.23 -0.36 -8.95
N ASP A 116 18.52 -0.82 -10.17
CA ASP A 116 19.82 -0.59 -10.82
C ASP A 116 19.96 0.89 -11.22
N GLU A 117 18.88 1.48 -11.72
CA GLU A 117 18.81 2.90 -12.06
C GLU A 117 18.51 3.79 -10.85
N ARG A 118 18.04 3.20 -9.74
CA ARG A 118 17.56 3.89 -8.52
C ARG A 118 16.51 4.96 -8.84
N ALA A 119 15.60 4.60 -9.75
CA ALA A 119 14.65 5.50 -10.38
C ALA A 119 13.32 4.80 -10.65
N PHE A 120 12.25 5.57 -10.75
CA PHE A 120 11.00 5.08 -11.34
C PHE A 120 11.04 5.25 -12.86
N VAL A 121 10.94 4.14 -13.59
CA VAL A 121 11.14 4.09 -15.03
C VAL A 121 9.87 3.65 -15.76
N PRO A 122 9.65 4.13 -16.99
CA PRO A 122 8.55 3.65 -17.80
C PRO A 122 8.87 2.28 -18.37
N MET A 123 7.87 1.42 -18.42
CA MET A 123 7.99 0.05 -18.91
C MET A 123 7.42 -0.07 -20.32
N ASP A 124 8.04 -0.90 -21.14
CA ASP A 124 7.51 -1.27 -22.44
C ASP A 124 6.27 -2.17 -22.27
N LYS A 125 5.54 -2.39 -23.35
CA LYS A 125 4.43 -3.33 -23.36
C LYS A 125 4.92 -4.72 -22.93
N PRO A 126 4.08 -5.49 -22.21
CA PRO A 126 4.42 -6.87 -21.89
C PRO A 126 4.66 -7.65 -23.19
N ASP A 127 5.69 -8.47 -23.21
CA ASP A 127 5.91 -9.43 -24.28
C ASP A 127 4.89 -10.60 -24.21
N ALA A 128 5.03 -11.57 -25.11
CA ALA A 128 4.14 -12.74 -25.17
C ALA A 128 4.16 -13.60 -23.89
N THR A 129 5.16 -13.42 -23.00
CA THR A 129 5.27 -14.11 -21.71
C THR A 129 4.71 -13.28 -20.54
N GLY A 130 4.21 -12.06 -20.82
CA GLY A 130 3.78 -11.11 -19.79
C GLY A 130 4.94 -10.33 -19.16
N THR A 131 6.17 -10.51 -19.66
CA THR A 131 7.35 -9.82 -19.15
C THR A 131 7.42 -8.41 -19.69
N GLN A 132 7.67 -7.44 -18.81
CA GLN A 132 7.95 -6.07 -19.20
C GLN A 132 9.42 -5.73 -18.98
N SER A 133 9.99 -4.98 -19.93
CA SER A 133 11.34 -4.40 -19.80
C SER A 133 11.26 -2.89 -19.71
N PRO A 134 12.20 -2.21 -19.03
CA PRO A 134 12.26 -0.75 -19.04
C PRO A 134 12.42 -0.21 -20.47
N ILE A 135 11.70 0.85 -20.81
CA ILE A 135 11.90 1.55 -22.08
C ILE A 135 13.36 2.04 -22.16
N PRO A 136 14.06 1.94 -23.30
CA PRO A 136 15.43 2.42 -23.42
C PRO A 136 15.56 3.90 -23.07
N LEU A 137 16.61 4.28 -22.35
CA LEU A 137 16.83 5.65 -21.84
C LEU A 137 16.62 6.75 -22.90
N LYS A 138 17.15 6.54 -24.12
CA LYS A 138 17.05 7.49 -25.24
C LYS A 138 15.63 7.71 -25.78
N GLN A 139 14.68 6.87 -25.40
CA GLN A 139 13.28 6.93 -25.83
C GLN A 139 12.36 7.47 -24.72
N ARG A 140 12.89 7.73 -23.52
CA ARG A 140 12.09 8.22 -22.40
C ARG A 140 11.86 9.72 -22.54
N LEU A 141 10.62 10.14 -22.30
CA LEU A 141 10.29 11.55 -22.15
C LEU A 141 10.57 11.97 -20.72
N ILE A 142 11.27 13.09 -20.54
CA ILE A 142 11.73 13.58 -19.24
C ILE A 142 11.02 14.89 -18.94
N TYR A 143 10.54 15.01 -17.72
CA TYR A 143 9.94 16.22 -17.20
C TYR A 143 10.68 16.70 -15.97
N GLU A 144 10.80 18.02 -15.87
CA GLU A 144 11.27 18.74 -14.69
C GLU A 144 10.09 19.46 -14.04
N LYS A 145 10.05 19.45 -12.71
CA LYS A 145 9.10 20.17 -11.86
C LYS A 145 9.89 21.00 -10.84
N LEU A 146 9.57 22.29 -10.76
CA LEU A 146 10.12 23.17 -9.74
C LEU A 146 9.41 22.97 -8.39
N PRO A 147 10.08 23.23 -7.25
CA PRO A 147 9.48 23.09 -5.94
C PRO A 147 8.23 23.96 -5.79
N GLY A 148 7.10 23.34 -5.43
CA GLY A 148 5.83 24.05 -5.21
C GLY A 148 5.09 24.45 -6.48
N GLU A 149 5.60 24.08 -7.66
CA GLU A 149 4.89 24.28 -8.93
C GLU A 149 4.21 22.99 -9.37
N ASP A 150 2.96 23.09 -9.83
CA ASP A 150 2.24 21.94 -10.42
C ASP A 150 2.55 21.75 -11.90
N ARG A 151 3.14 22.76 -12.55
CA ARG A 151 3.53 22.68 -13.95
C ARG A 151 4.87 21.97 -14.07
N SER A 152 4.95 21.11 -15.07
CA SER A 152 6.21 20.49 -15.48
C SER A 152 6.62 20.97 -16.86
N ILE A 153 7.93 20.99 -17.10
CA ILE A 153 8.55 21.39 -18.36
C ILE A 153 9.31 20.19 -18.90
N GLY A 154 9.13 19.90 -20.20
CA GLY A 154 9.90 18.84 -20.86
C GLY A 154 11.37 19.23 -20.97
N VAL A 155 12.27 18.31 -20.61
CA VAL A 155 13.72 18.51 -20.69
C VAL A 155 14.38 17.39 -21.48
N HIS A 156 15.62 17.59 -21.92
CA HIS A 156 16.33 16.64 -22.79
C HIS A 156 17.18 15.62 -22.03
N GLU A 157 17.64 15.95 -20.82
CA GLU A 157 18.49 15.10 -20.02
C GLU A 157 18.25 15.32 -18.53
N ILE A 158 18.53 14.29 -17.73
CA ILE A 158 18.52 14.37 -16.28
C ILE A 158 19.96 14.65 -15.82
N PRO A 159 20.20 15.67 -14.99
CA PRO A 159 21.53 15.94 -14.46
C PRO A 159 22.13 14.71 -13.75
N ALA A 160 23.43 14.52 -13.90
CA ALA A 160 24.13 13.39 -13.28
C ALA A 160 23.92 13.40 -11.76
N GLY A 161 23.44 12.28 -11.21
CA GLY A 161 23.18 12.13 -9.77
C GLY A 161 21.85 12.70 -9.30
N ALA A 162 21.02 13.28 -10.18
CA ALA A 162 19.68 13.70 -9.81
C ALA A 162 18.76 12.49 -9.59
N TRP A 163 17.81 12.66 -8.67
CA TRP A 163 16.78 11.68 -8.38
C TRP A 163 15.65 11.74 -9.40
N VAL A 164 15.08 10.58 -9.73
CA VAL A 164 13.99 10.47 -10.70
C VAL A 164 12.76 9.88 -10.02
N SER A 165 11.84 10.77 -9.68
CA SER A 165 10.57 10.52 -8.99
C SER A 165 9.57 9.79 -9.88
N PRO A 166 8.52 9.17 -9.29
CA PRO A 166 7.44 8.61 -10.06
C PRO A 166 6.64 9.70 -10.78
N SER A 167 5.97 9.34 -11.87
CA SER A 167 5.16 10.29 -12.65
C SER A 167 3.80 10.61 -12.05
N ARG A 168 3.42 9.87 -11.00
CA ARG A 168 2.15 9.97 -10.28
C ARG A 168 2.37 9.89 -8.78
N THR A 169 1.28 10.14 -8.04
CA THR A 169 1.26 10.00 -6.59
C THR A 169 1.61 8.58 -6.15
N ALA A 170 2.29 8.50 -5.03
CA ALA A 170 2.70 7.24 -4.43
C ALA A 170 1.49 6.43 -3.96
N ASN A 171 1.47 5.15 -4.31
CA ASN A 171 0.68 4.16 -3.58
C ASN A 171 1.59 3.32 -2.68
N LEU A 172 0.98 2.61 -1.73
CA LEU A 172 1.71 1.83 -0.73
C LEU A 172 2.59 0.74 -1.36
N ALA A 173 2.08 0.03 -2.37
CA ALA A 173 2.82 -1.04 -3.03
C ALA A 173 4.09 -0.54 -3.73
N MET A 174 4.00 0.61 -4.42
CA MET A 174 5.16 1.28 -5.03
C MET A 174 6.20 1.65 -3.97
N LEU A 175 5.75 2.17 -2.83
CA LEU A 175 6.62 2.59 -1.74
C LEU A 175 7.30 1.39 -1.06
N GLU A 176 6.56 0.31 -0.79
CA GLU A 176 7.08 -0.93 -0.20
C GLU A 176 8.11 -1.62 -1.09
N GLU A 177 7.87 -1.67 -2.40
CA GLU A 177 8.81 -2.19 -3.40
C GLU A 177 10.08 -1.34 -3.43
N ALA A 178 9.95 -0.03 -3.64
CA ALA A 178 11.09 0.87 -3.79
C ALA A 178 11.95 0.95 -2.52
N LEU A 179 11.35 1.16 -1.35
CA LEU A 179 12.08 1.21 -0.08
C LEU A 179 12.70 -0.16 0.25
N GLY A 180 11.94 -1.24 0.08
CA GLY A 180 12.40 -2.59 0.40
C GLY A 180 13.61 -3.01 -0.43
N GLU A 181 13.59 -2.76 -1.74
CA GLU A 181 14.73 -3.05 -2.61
C GLU A 181 15.90 -2.12 -2.35
N SER A 182 15.66 -0.83 -2.12
CA SER A 182 16.72 0.13 -1.84
C SER A 182 17.46 -0.17 -0.53
N LEU A 183 16.75 -0.56 0.52
CA LEU A 183 17.40 -0.98 1.77
C LEU A 183 18.29 -2.20 1.58
N ARG A 184 17.90 -3.16 0.72
CA ARG A 184 18.77 -4.30 0.36
C ARG A 184 19.98 -3.85 -0.45
N TYR A 185 19.77 -3.01 -1.44
CA TYR A 185 20.82 -2.46 -2.30
C TYR A 185 21.91 -1.78 -1.47
N TYR A 186 21.53 -0.98 -0.48
CA TYR A 186 22.47 -0.31 0.42
C TYR A 186 22.98 -1.18 1.57
N GLY A 187 22.60 -2.47 1.65
CA GLY A 187 23.03 -3.38 2.72
C GLY A 187 22.51 -3.01 4.10
N LEU A 188 21.41 -2.25 4.18
CA LEU A 188 20.82 -1.76 5.43
C LEU A 188 19.95 -2.81 6.13
N LEU A 189 19.54 -3.85 5.40
CA LEU A 189 18.90 -5.04 5.98
C LEU A 189 19.94 -6.12 6.27
N ARG A 190 20.18 -6.42 7.55
CA ARG A 190 21.06 -7.55 7.92
C ARG A 190 20.38 -8.88 7.56
N GLY A 191 21.05 -9.72 6.76
CA GLY A 191 20.76 -11.16 6.72
C GLY A 191 19.92 -11.72 5.57
N ALA A 192 19.76 -11.04 4.43
CA ALA A 192 19.19 -11.67 3.24
C ALA A 192 20.09 -11.42 2.01
N ALA A 193 20.75 -12.48 1.54
CA ALA A 193 21.35 -12.49 0.21
C ALA A 193 20.29 -12.14 -0.84
N SER A 194 20.65 -11.33 -1.84
CA SER A 194 19.80 -11.07 -3.00
C SER A 194 19.35 -12.38 -3.63
N PRO A 195 18.05 -12.65 -3.75
CA PRO A 195 17.57 -13.47 -4.84
C PRO A 195 17.69 -12.61 -6.09
N GLN A 196 18.53 -13.02 -7.05
CA GLN A 196 18.38 -12.56 -8.43
C GLN A 196 16.94 -12.85 -8.83
N LEU A 197 16.16 -11.79 -9.05
CA LEU A 197 14.80 -11.90 -9.58
C LEU A 197 14.92 -12.32 -11.04
N GLY A 198 14.85 -13.64 -11.23
CA GLY A 198 14.24 -14.20 -12.43
C GLY A 198 12.86 -13.57 -12.60
N ILE A 199 12.63 -13.14 -13.83
CA ILE A 199 11.44 -12.45 -14.29
C ILE A 199 10.16 -13.23 -13.95
N SER A 200 9.10 -12.48 -13.68
CA SER A 200 7.70 -12.90 -13.55
C SER A 200 7.32 -13.56 -12.21
N SER A 201 6.80 -12.74 -11.31
CA SER A 201 5.53 -13.06 -10.67
C SER A 201 4.86 -11.81 -10.07
N SER A 202 3.57 -11.69 -10.34
CA SER A 202 2.71 -10.60 -9.89
C SER A 202 2.72 -10.49 -8.35
N PRO A 203 2.47 -9.32 -7.74
CA PRO A 203 2.26 -9.20 -6.29
C PRO A 203 1.26 -10.24 -5.74
N TYR A 204 0.31 -10.67 -6.56
CA TYR A 204 -0.67 -11.72 -6.25
C TYR A 204 -0.05 -13.12 -6.10
N GLU A 205 1.01 -13.44 -6.85
CA GLU A 205 1.70 -14.74 -6.76
C GLU A 205 2.70 -14.79 -5.60
N ARG A 206 3.24 -13.64 -5.18
CA ARG A 206 4.06 -13.54 -3.96
C ARG A 206 3.22 -13.66 -2.68
N ALA A 207 1.95 -13.22 -2.71
CA ALA A 207 0.99 -13.48 -1.63
C ALA A 207 0.70 -14.98 -1.43
N ALA A 208 0.77 -15.79 -2.50
CA ALA A 208 0.61 -17.24 -2.42
C ALA A 208 1.83 -17.97 -1.79
N GLN A 209 2.98 -17.30 -1.64
CA GLN A 209 4.21 -17.92 -1.11
C GLN A 209 4.65 -17.40 0.27
N ALA A 210 3.99 -16.37 0.80
CA ALA A 210 4.24 -15.87 2.15
C ALA A 210 3.46 -16.70 3.19
N LYS A 211 4.10 -17.79 3.65
CA LYS A 211 3.74 -18.57 4.84
C LYS A 211 2.26 -18.95 4.93
N ALA A 212 1.95 -20.14 4.40
CA ALA A 212 0.76 -20.90 4.74
C ALA A 212 0.55 -20.92 6.27
N ILE A 213 -0.28 -20.00 6.76
CA ILE A 213 -1.06 -20.17 7.96
C ILE A 213 -2.31 -20.89 7.46
N ASP A 214 -2.27 -22.21 7.58
CA ASP A 214 -3.34 -23.15 7.27
C ASP A 214 -3.91 -23.10 5.83
N THR A 215 -3.34 -23.93 4.94
CA THR A 215 -3.80 -24.20 3.57
C THR A 215 -5.21 -24.81 3.45
N ALA A 216 -5.97 -24.94 4.54
CA ALA A 216 -7.34 -25.45 4.53
C ALA A 216 -8.41 -24.33 4.50
N SER A 217 -8.09 -23.10 4.94
CA SER A 217 -9.10 -22.03 4.95
C SER A 217 -9.21 -21.33 3.59
N ARG A 218 -10.46 -21.15 3.17
CA ARG A 218 -10.86 -20.42 1.95
C ARG A 218 -11.17 -18.95 2.23
N VAL A 219 -11.08 -18.54 3.49
CA VAL A 219 -11.27 -17.17 3.95
C VAL A 219 -9.92 -16.67 4.43
N HIS A 220 -9.33 -15.75 3.70
CA HIS A 220 -7.97 -15.31 3.92
C HIS A 220 -7.97 -14.06 4.79
N LEU A 221 -7.38 -14.18 5.98
CA LEU A 221 -7.06 -13.06 6.85
C LEU A 221 -5.58 -12.70 6.65
N VAL A 222 -5.33 -11.52 6.12
CA VAL A 222 -3.99 -11.03 5.84
C VAL A 222 -3.76 -9.75 6.62
N SER A 223 -2.69 -9.75 7.42
CA SER A 223 -2.21 -8.54 8.08
C SER A 223 -0.89 -8.13 7.44
N THR A 224 -0.97 -7.11 6.60
CA THR A 224 0.19 -6.55 5.89
C THR A 224 0.09 -5.04 6.01
N GLY A 225 1.11 -4.43 6.58
CA GLY A 225 1.26 -2.99 6.55
C GLY A 225 0.34 -2.28 7.54
N GLY A 226 0.04 -2.91 8.69
CA GLY A 226 -0.86 -2.35 9.70
C GLY A 226 -2.32 -2.28 9.23
N VAL A 227 -2.58 -2.69 7.99
CA VAL A 227 -3.88 -2.96 7.43
C VAL A 227 -4.12 -4.45 7.63
N THR A 228 -5.22 -4.77 8.30
CA THR A 228 -5.72 -6.15 8.29
C THR A 228 -6.88 -6.19 7.32
N ALA A 229 -6.81 -7.12 6.38
CA ALA A 229 -7.83 -7.36 5.39
C ALA A 229 -8.28 -8.81 5.48
N LEU A 230 -9.58 -9.02 5.26
CA LEU A 230 -10.17 -10.32 5.10
C LEU A 230 -10.79 -10.39 3.71
N TYR A 231 -10.48 -11.45 2.97
CA TYR A 231 -11.00 -11.63 1.62
C TYR A 231 -11.20 -13.10 1.26
N PHE A 232 -12.07 -13.34 0.28
CA PHE A 232 -12.25 -14.64 -0.36
C PHE A 232 -12.83 -14.47 -1.77
N GLU A 233 -12.58 -15.45 -2.63
CA GLU A 233 -13.16 -15.50 -3.97
C GLU A 233 -14.67 -15.75 -3.89
N ALA A 234 -15.47 -14.86 -4.48
CA ALA A 234 -16.91 -15.01 -4.57
C ALA A 234 -17.26 -15.91 -5.78
N PRO A 235 -18.26 -16.80 -5.68
CA PRO A 235 -19.26 -16.94 -4.61
C PRO A 235 -18.86 -17.82 -3.43
N GLY A 236 -17.58 -18.20 -3.32
CA GLY A 236 -17.11 -19.22 -2.40
C GLY A 236 -17.21 -20.64 -2.99
N PRO A 237 -17.11 -21.69 -2.17
CA PRO A 237 -17.23 -23.08 -2.61
C PRO A 237 -18.53 -23.36 -3.38
N GLU A 238 -18.53 -24.32 -4.30
CA GLU A 238 -19.73 -24.67 -5.08
C GLU A 238 -20.94 -25.04 -4.20
N SER A 239 -20.71 -25.66 -3.04
CA SER A 239 -21.76 -25.97 -2.06
C SER A 239 -22.41 -24.72 -1.47
N VAL A 240 -21.64 -23.64 -1.29
CA VAL A 240 -22.10 -22.33 -0.83
C VAL A 240 -22.84 -21.61 -1.96
N ALA A 241 -22.24 -21.59 -3.14
CA ALA A 241 -22.82 -20.98 -4.34
C ALA A 241 -24.21 -21.57 -4.66
N GLN A 242 -24.39 -22.88 -4.51
CA GLN A 242 -25.69 -23.53 -4.74
C GLN A 242 -26.76 -23.06 -3.77
N ILE A 243 -26.42 -22.82 -2.50
CA ILE A 243 -27.38 -22.31 -1.49
C ILE A 243 -27.81 -20.90 -1.83
N ILE A 244 -26.85 -20.05 -2.22
CA ILE A 244 -27.11 -18.65 -2.60
C ILE A 244 -28.00 -18.60 -3.85
N ARG A 245 -27.72 -19.43 -4.87
CA ARG A 245 -28.58 -19.56 -6.06
C ARG A 245 -29.98 -20.07 -5.74
N ASN A 246 -30.11 -21.02 -4.81
CA ASN A 246 -31.41 -21.51 -4.37
C ASN A 246 -32.23 -20.42 -3.65
N ALA A 247 -31.57 -19.43 -3.03
CA ALA A 247 -32.20 -18.26 -2.45
C ALA A 247 -32.50 -17.15 -3.48
N GLY A 248 -32.07 -17.31 -4.74
CA GLY A 248 -32.36 -16.42 -5.85
C GLY A 248 -31.25 -15.44 -6.24
N PHE A 249 -30.04 -15.59 -5.69
CA PHE A 249 -28.95 -14.63 -5.88
C PHE A 249 -27.75 -15.21 -6.66
N VAL A 250 -26.92 -14.34 -7.23
CA VAL A 250 -25.70 -14.70 -7.98
C VAL A 250 -24.52 -15.02 -7.05
N GLY A 251 -24.46 -14.37 -5.88
CA GLY A 251 -23.42 -14.60 -4.88
C GLY A 251 -22.09 -13.94 -5.18
N ASN A 252 -22.08 -12.86 -5.96
CA ASN A 252 -20.88 -12.08 -6.28
C ASN A 252 -20.31 -11.36 -5.02
N GLY A 253 -19.18 -10.65 -5.14
CA GLY A 253 -18.60 -9.95 -3.98
C GLY A 253 -19.49 -8.89 -3.33
N TYR A 254 -20.39 -8.26 -4.11
CA TYR A 254 -21.35 -7.27 -3.62
C TYR A 254 -22.47 -7.93 -2.79
N PHE A 255 -22.94 -9.12 -3.19
CA PHE A 255 -23.89 -9.91 -2.40
C PHE A 255 -23.31 -10.21 -1.01
N TRP A 256 -22.04 -10.64 -0.99
CA TRP A 256 -21.33 -10.91 0.26
C TRP A 256 -21.13 -9.66 1.11
N HIS A 257 -20.91 -8.50 0.48
CA HIS A 257 -20.91 -7.22 1.18
C HIS A 257 -22.26 -6.94 1.84
N SER A 258 -23.39 -7.01 1.13
CA SER A 258 -24.71 -6.80 1.74
C SER A 258 -24.97 -7.76 2.91
N LEU A 259 -24.64 -9.06 2.75
CA LEU A 259 -24.86 -10.06 3.80
C LEU A 259 -23.98 -9.84 5.05
N ILE A 260 -22.68 -9.59 4.85
CA ILE A 260 -21.72 -9.41 5.94
C ILE A 260 -21.93 -8.05 6.61
N LYS A 261 -22.30 -7.02 5.87
CA LYS A 261 -22.69 -5.72 6.42
C LYS A 261 -23.92 -5.86 7.31
N PHE A 262 -24.97 -6.58 6.87
CA PHE A 262 -26.14 -6.87 7.72
C PHE A 262 -25.74 -7.57 9.02
N TYR A 263 -24.89 -8.59 8.95
CA TYR A 263 -24.37 -9.26 10.14
C TYR A 263 -23.58 -8.30 11.06
N ALA A 264 -22.73 -7.44 10.49
CA ALA A 264 -21.94 -6.47 11.22
C ALA A 264 -22.79 -5.38 11.90
N ASP A 265 -23.85 -4.92 11.24
CA ASP A 265 -24.82 -3.94 11.77
C ASP A 265 -25.53 -4.52 13.01
N GLN A 266 -25.98 -5.78 12.96
CA GLN A 266 -26.59 -6.47 14.11
C GLN A 266 -25.65 -6.59 15.32
N ARG A 267 -24.34 -6.49 15.10
CA ARG A 267 -23.29 -6.67 16.11
C ARG A 267 -22.59 -5.37 16.49
N GLY A 268 -22.98 -4.24 15.89
CA GLY A 268 -22.47 -2.91 16.25
C GLY A 268 -20.99 -2.68 15.92
N PHE A 269 -20.52 -3.24 14.80
CA PHE A 269 -19.15 -3.01 14.33
C PHE A 269 -19.03 -2.66 12.84
N SER A 270 -20.13 -2.49 12.12
CA SER A 270 -20.11 -2.16 10.69
C SER A 270 -19.41 -0.84 10.36
N ASP A 271 -19.43 0.12 11.29
CA ASP A 271 -18.73 1.40 11.22
C ASP A 271 -17.21 1.31 11.47
N LYS A 272 -16.74 0.14 11.93
CA LYS A 272 -15.33 -0.14 12.25
C LYS A 272 -14.62 -0.93 11.17
N VAL A 273 -15.30 -1.21 10.07
CA VAL A 273 -14.78 -1.94 8.92
C VAL A 273 -15.06 -1.17 7.64
N ILE A 274 -14.20 -1.35 6.64
CA ILE A 274 -14.33 -0.73 5.32
C ILE A 274 -14.49 -1.86 4.31
N PHE A 275 -15.63 -1.90 3.64
CA PHE A 275 -15.90 -2.87 2.59
C PHE A 275 -15.36 -2.36 1.26
N ASP A 276 -14.68 -3.24 0.51
CA ASP A 276 -14.13 -2.96 -0.81
C ASP A 276 -14.35 -4.17 -1.75
N PRO A 277 -15.62 -4.58 -1.97
CA PRO A 277 -15.92 -5.75 -2.79
C PRO A 277 -15.72 -5.48 -4.28
N GLU A 278 -15.45 -6.54 -5.01
CA GLU A 278 -15.44 -6.59 -6.47
C GLU A 278 -16.32 -7.77 -6.92
N ALA A 279 -16.81 -7.78 -8.16
CA ALA A 279 -17.73 -8.83 -8.63
C ALA A 279 -17.20 -10.26 -8.37
N GLY A 280 -15.90 -10.49 -8.54
CA GLY A 280 -15.26 -11.80 -8.30
C GLY A 280 -14.75 -12.04 -6.87
N MET A 281 -14.82 -11.08 -5.96
CA MET A 281 -14.15 -11.17 -4.66
C MET A 281 -14.82 -10.33 -3.60
N PHE A 282 -15.04 -10.91 -2.43
CA PHE A 282 -15.35 -10.14 -1.23
C PHE A 282 -14.06 -9.68 -0.56
N SER A 283 -14.00 -8.41 -0.13
CA SER A 283 -12.90 -7.87 0.66
C SER A 283 -13.41 -6.88 1.71
N VAL A 284 -12.83 -6.95 2.90
CA VAL A 284 -13.12 -6.04 4.01
C VAL A 284 -11.85 -5.74 4.81
N ILE A 285 -11.69 -4.48 5.19
CA ILE A 285 -10.55 -3.97 5.96
C ILE A 285 -11.01 -3.60 7.37
N GLY A 286 -10.22 -3.91 8.39
CA GLY A 286 -10.56 -3.67 9.78
C GLY A 286 -9.42 -3.97 10.75
N THR A 287 -9.74 -4.03 12.03
CA THR A 287 -8.81 -4.51 13.08
C THR A 287 -8.70 -6.03 13.03
N TYR A 288 -7.55 -6.57 13.46
CA TYR A 288 -7.34 -8.02 13.48
C TYR A 288 -8.42 -8.75 14.28
N GLU A 289 -8.80 -8.20 15.44
CA GLU A 289 -9.78 -8.82 16.34
C GLU A 289 -11.16 -8.93 15.69
N ILE A 290 -11.61 -7.87 15.00
CA ILE A 290 -12.91 -7.87 14.29
C ILE A 290 -12.84 -8.82 13.09
N LEU A 291 -11.74 -8.80 12.35
CA LEU A 291 -11.62 -9.58 11.13
C LEU A 291 -11.38 -11.07 11.40
N ASP A 292 -10.69 -11.45 12.47
CA ASP A 292 -10.54 -12.84 12.87
C ASP A 292 -11.89 -13.42 13.35
N HIS A 293 -12.70 -12.63 14.05
CA HIS A 293 -14.09 -13.00 14.37
C HIS A 293 -14.93 -13.17 13.10
N LEU A 294 -14.83 -12.24 12.13
CA LEU A 294 -15.52 -12.38 10.85
C LEU A 294 -15.06 -13.61 10.07
N ARG A 295 -13.77 -13.94 10.10
CA ARG A 295 -13.21 -15.16 9.48
C ARG A 295 -13.90 -16.40 10.02
N GLU A 296 -13.97 -16.55 11.33
CA GLU A 296 -14.62 -17.71 11.97
C GLU A 296 -16.11 -17.80 11.62
N VAL A 297 -16.81 -16.66 11.54
CA VAL A 297 -18.22 -16.61 11.17
C VAL A 297 -18.44 -17.06 9.73
N ILE A 298 -17.66 -16.52 8.78
CA ILE A 298 -17.77 -16.84 7.36
C ILE A 298 -17.35 -18.29 7.11
N GLU A 299 -16.29 -18.77 7.75
CA GLU A 299 -15.89 -20.18 7.71
C GLU A 299 -17.01 -21.08 8.27
N SER A 300 -17.71 -20.64 9.33
CA SER A 300 -18.87 -21.38 9.83
C SER A 300 -20.04 -21.39 8.85
N TRP A 301 -20.22 -20.38 8.01
CA TRP A 301 -21.23 -20.39 6.94
C TRP A 301 -20.82 -21.30 5.80
N PHE A 302 -19.53 -21.27 5.41
CA PHE A 302 -19.00 -22.11 4.33
C PHE A 302 -19.12 -23.60 4.64
N ASN A 303 -18.93 -23.97 5.91
CA ASN A 303 -18.97 -25.36 6.36
C ASN A 303 -20.35 -25.82 6.84
N ASN A 304 -21.34 -24.93 6.91
CA ASN A 304 -22.68 -25.27 7.42
C ASN A 304 -23.79 -24.67 6.54
N PRO A 305 -24.37 -25.46 5.62
CA PRO A 305 -25.43 -25.03 4.73
C PRO A 305 -26.63 -24.38 5.42
N GLN A 306 -27.03 -24.92 6.57
CA GLN A 306 -28.19 -24.42 7.30
C GLN A 306 -27.92 -23.00 7.84
N LYS A 307 -26.75 -22.77 8.43
CA LYS A 307 -26.40 -21.45 8.97
C LYS A 307 -26.34 -20.37 7.89
N LEU A 308 -25.84 -20.72 6.72
CA LEU A 308 -25.82 -19.80 5.58
C LEU A 308 -27.24 -19.49 5.08
N ALA A 309 -28.08 -20.51 4.93
CA ALA A 309 -29.47 -20.31 4.54
C ALA A 309 -30.23 -19.45 5.56
N ASP A 310 -30.02 -19.70 6.86
CA ASP A 310 -30.67 -18.96 7.94
C ASP A 310 -30.30 -17.47 7.91
N ILE A 311 -29.01 -17.13 7.72
CA ILE A 311 -28.61 -15.71 7.68
C ILE A 311 -29.10 -15.00 6.42
N ILE A 312 -29.17 -15.69 5.28
CA ILE A 312 -29.73 -15.14 4.03
C ILE A 312 -31.22 -14.86 4.21
N ASN A 313 -31.99 -15.82 4.75
CA ASN A 313 -33.42 -15.64 5.00
C ASN A 313 -33.66 -14.49 6.00
N ASN A 314 -32.87 -14.41 7.08
CA ASN A 314 -33.00 -13.33 8.06
C ASN A 314 -32.73 -11.94 7.45
N ALA A 315 -31.78 -11.86 6.50
CA ALA A 315 -31.49 -10.63 5.78
C ALA A 315 -32.63 -10.25 4.82
N GLN A 316 -33.20 -11.23 4.11
CA GLN A 316 -34.38 -11.02 3.25
C GLN A 316 -35.61 -10.58 4.06
N ASP A 317 -35.87 -11.21 5.20
CA ASP A 317 -36.97 -10.83 6.12
C ASP A 317 -36.78 -9.44 6.74
N SER A 318 -35.55 -8.91 6.71
CA SER A 318 -35.20 -7.57 7.18
C SER A 318 -35.12 -6.55 6.04
N ASP A 319 -35.61 -6.88 4.84
CA ASP A 319 -35.60 -6.05 3.63
C ASP A 319 -34.20 -5.53 3.25
N VAL A 320 -33.15 -6.34 3.45
CA VAL A 320 -31.80 -6.02 2.98
C VAL A 320 -31.77 -5.97 1.46
N ASP A 321 -31.31 -4.85 0.90
CA ASP A 321 -31.05 -4.70 -0.53
C ASP A 321 -29.75 -5.42 -0.89
N PHE A 322 -29.88 -6.57 -1.55
CA PHE A 322 -28.75 -7.33 -2.04
C PHE A 322 -28.33 -6.77 -3.41
N ASP A 323 -27.12 -6.23 -3.45
CA ASP A 323 -26.48 -5.82 -4.68
C ASP A 323 -25.75 -7.05 -5.23
N ASP A 324 -26.23 -7.67 -6.32
CA ASP A 324 -25.76 -8.99 -6.80
C ASP A 324 -25.65 -9.15 -8.34
#